data_AF-A0AAV3YJC3-F1
#
_entry.id   AF-A0AAV3YJC3-F1
#
_cell.length_a   1.000
_cell.length_b   1.000
_cell.length_c   1.000
_cell.angle_alpha   90.00
_cell.angle_beta   90.00
_cell.angle_gamma   90.00
#
_symmetry.space_group_name_H-M   'P 1'
#
loop_
_entity.id
_entity.type
_entity.pdbx_description
1 polymer ?
#
loop_
_entity_poly.entity_id
_entity_poly.type
_entity_poly.pdbx_seq_one_letter_code
_entity_poly.pdbx_strand_id
1 'polypeptide(L)'
;MVFLTTFFVEIRKIEKKLYSSKSRQNSHFLVMGNTLRGIHTSLHSKTQKERVRRKKMDQGHHECEVLGSGPEATESDSAWNRCRKNPGHLKFIPVAKFCGKHLPQNCWEQMALDYVCNMSTGTVRLRVGYTSARRPRGYSFYTDRGSNILHTGSGWLYALTPGVGPCQCSRCTGSTTSTPHQTWFKIYIDTACHVVFNSEEAKFTTVDFFYDDETARIDGRMKSVSGLELMHKDVADDWCRMICATHDQSLVDKLKLCLEQ
;
A
#
# COMPACT_ATOMS: atom_id res chain seq x y z
N MET A 1 0.35 1.15 8.82
CA MET A 1 1.83 1.02 8.77
C MET A 1 2.23 -0.29 8.08
N VAL A 2 2.58 -0.27 6.79
CA VAL A 2 3.05 -1.47 6.04
C VAL A 2 4.58 -1.54 5.89
N PHE A 3 5.22 -0.37 5.74
CA PHE A 3 6.67 -0.16 5.57
C PHE A 3 7.60 -1.13 6.33
N LEU A 4 7.35 -1.31 7.64
CA LEU A 4 8.21 -2.12 8.49
C LEU A 4 8.10 -3.63 8.25
N THR A 5 6.99 -4.14 7.72
CA THR A 5 6.83 -5.61 7.60
C THR A 5 7.51 -6.15 6.35
N THR A 6 7.43 -5.45 5.20
CA THR A 6 8.17 -5.84 3.98
C THR A 6 9.69 -5.87 4.22
N PHE A 7 10.24 -4.88 4.92
CA PHE A 7 11.68 -4.87 5.29
C PHE A 7 12.04 -6.05 6.22
N PHE A 8 11.14 -6.38 7.16
CA PHE A 8 11.28 -7.59 7.97
C PHE A 8 11.01 -8.90 7.21
N VAL A 9 10.36 -8.90 6.04
CA VAL A 9 10.05 -10.13 5.29
C VAL A 9 11.30 -10.76 4.67
N GLU A 10 12.21 -9.97 4.09
CA GLU A 10 13.51 -10.49 3.62
C GLU A 10 14.36 -10.99 4.79
N ILE A 11 14.49 -10.21 5.87
CA ILE A 11 15.19 -10.64 7.09
C ILE A 11 14.56 -11.94 7.65
N ARG A 12 13.23 -12.08 7.57
CA ARG A 12 12.51 -13.31 7.99
C ARG A 12 12.61 -14.48 7.03
N LYS A 13 13.13 -14.34 5.81
CA LYS A 13 13.50 -15.52 4.99
C LYS A 13 14.67 -16.28 5.64
N ILE A 14 15.50 -15.60 6.44
CA ILE A 14 16.55 -16.22 7.26
C ILE A 14 15.92 -16.92 8.48
N GLU A 15 15.01 -16.24 9.20
CA GLU A 15 14.42 -16.76 10.45
C GLU A 15 13.41 -17.92 10.24
N LYS A 16 12.62 -17.90 9.15
CA LYS A 16 11.51 -18.85 8.92
C LYS A 16 11.89 -20.31 8.64
N LYS A 17 13.18 -20.68 8.77
CA LYS A 17 13.58 -22.09 8.87
C LYS A 17 13.21 -22.74 10.21
N LEU A 18 12.74 -21.97 11.20
CA LEU A 18 12.41 -22.46 12.54
C LEU A 18 10.94 -22.25 12.91
N TYR A 19 10.30 -23.33 13.39
CA TYR A 19 8.96 -23.46 13.98
C TYR A 19 7.71 -23.29 13.08
N SER A 20 6.69 -24.11 13.37
CA SER A 20 5.47 -24.29 12.56
C SER A 20 4.28 -24.86 13.36
N SER A 21 3.04 -24.54 12.93
CA SER A 21 1.73 -25.09 13.38
C SER A 21 1.27 -24.68 14.81
N LYS A 22 -0.02 -24.65 15.22
CA LYS A 22 -1.38 -24.98 14.69
C LYS A 22 -2.40 -23.91 15.23
N SER A 23 -3.50 -23.51 14.55
CA SER A 23 -4.87 -24.13 14.48
C SER A 23 -5.60 -24.25 15.86
N ARG A 24 -6.91 -23.96 16.10
CA ARG A 24 -8.17 -24.03 15.28
C ARG A 24 -9.39 -23.31 15.98
N GLN A 25 -10.37 -22.79 15.20
CA GLN A 25 -11.87 -22.76 15.46
C GLN A 25 -12.42 -21.98 16.72
N ASN A 26 -13.73 -21.74 17.06
CA ASN A 26 -15.15 -21.80 16.53
C ASN A 26 -16.05 -20.92 17.51
N SER A 27 -17.39 -20.67 17.45
CA SER A 27 -18.45 -20.47 16.42
C SER A 27 -19.87 -20.14 17.02
N HIS A 28 -20.70 -19.27 16.40
CA HIS A 28 -22.17 -18.98 16.66
C HIS A 28 -22.58 -18.26 17.99
N PHE A 29 -23.78 -17.67 18.21
CA PHE A 29 -25.14 -17.69 17.56
C PHE A 29 -25.83 -16.29 17.47
N LEU A 30 -27.16 -16.23 17.21
CA LEU A 30 -28.03 -15.06 16.83
C LEU A 30 -28.57 -14.24 18.07
N VAL A 31 -29.47 -13.20 18.06
CA VAL A 31 -30.66 -12.82 17.22
C VAL A 31 -30.89 -11.29 16.98
N MET A 32 -31.98 -10.63 17.43
CA MET A 32 -32.49 -9.31 16.94
C MET A 32 -33.12 -8.36 18.00
N GLY A 33 -33.26 -7.07 17.65
CA GLY A 33 -34.14 -6.07 18.29
C GLY A 33 -34.25 -4.75 17.48
N ASN A 34 -35.45 -4.14 17.37
CA ASN A 34 -35.77 -3.07 16.40
C ASN A 34 -35.95 -1.66 17.03
N THR A 35 -35.72 -0.59 16.24
CA THR A 35 -36.46 0.70 16.31
C THR A 35 -36.24 1.52 15.02
N LEU A 36 -37.33 1.99 14.38
CA LEU A 36 -37.35 2.61 13.05
C LEU A 36 -37.72 4.11 13.06
N ARG A 37 -36.70 5.00 13.06
CA ARG A 37 -36.77 6.29 12.35
C ARG A 37 -35.43 7.03 12.15
N GLY A 38 -34.46 6.91 13.07
CA GLY A 38 -33.08 7.40 12.86
C GLY A 38 -32.22 6.49 11.95
N ILE A 39 -32.84 5.72 11.05
CA ILE A 39 -32.28 4.43 10.65
C ILE A 39 -31.42 4.44 9.38
N HIS A 40 -31.67 5.31 8.40
CA HIS A 40 -31.05 5.20 7.06
C HIS A 40 -29.51 5.34 7.11
N THR A 41 -29.02 6.39 7.79
CA THR A 41 -27.58 6.59 8.05
C THR A 41 -27.00 5.57 9.03
N SER A 42 -27.79 5.11 10.01
CA SER A 42 -27.39 4.09 10.99
C SER A 42 -27.16 2.72 10.33
N LEU A 43 -28.05 2.27 9.45
CA LEU A 43 -27.91 1.00 8.72
C LEU A 43 -26.81 1.07 7.66
N HIS A 44 -26.67 2.18 6.94
CA HIS A 44 -25.58 2.31 5.97
C HIS A 44 -24.20 2.27 6.65
N SER A 45 -24.04 2.95 7.79
CA SER A 45 -22.78 2.92 8.56
C SER A 45 -22.53 1.60 9.29
N LYS A 46 -23.57 0.91 9.78
CA LYS A 46 -23.45 -0.47 10.33
C LYS A 46 -23.00 -1.46 9.26
N THR A 47 -23.69 -1.51 8.12
CA THR A 47 -23.35 -2.42 7.01
C THR A 47 -21.95 -2.13 6.43
N GLN A 48 -21.51 -0.87 6.35
CA GLN A 48 -20.15 -0.56 5.93
C GLN A 48 -19.11 -1.05 6.96
N LYS A 49 -19.32 -0.82 8.27
CA LYS A 49 -18.43 -1.35 9.33
C LYS A 49 -18.36 -2.88 9.30
N GLU A 50 -19.46 -3.56 9.02
CA GLU A 50 -19.51 -5.01 8.85
C GLU A 50 -18.71 -5.47 7.63
N ARG A 51 -18.85 -4.82 6.47
CA ARG A 51 -18.04 -5.12 5.27
C ARG A 51 -16.54 -4.94 5.54
N VAL A 52 -16.16 -3.84 6.17
CA VAL A 52 -14.77 -3.55 6.58
C VAL A 52 -14.25 -4.65 7.52
N ARG A 53 -15.07 -5.12 8.47
CA ARG A 53 -14.72 -6.25 9.35
C ARG A 53 -14.57 -7.55 8.56
N ARG A 54 -15.43 -7.84 7.58
CA ARG A 54 -15.28 -9.02 6.70
C ARG A 54 -13.99 -8.95 5.89
N LYS A 55 -13.70 -7.82 5.24
CA LYS A 55 -12.46 -7.61 4.47
C LYS A 55 -11.20 -7.76 5.34
N LYS A 56 -11.24 -7.32 6.61
CA LYS A 56 -10.17 -7.53 7.61
C LYS A 56 -9.98 -8.99 8.04
N MET A 57 -11.02 -9.84 7.99
CA MET A 57 -10.88 -11.28 8.24
C MET A 57 -10.40 -12.02 6.97
N ASP A 58 -10.85 -11.57 5.80
CA ASP A 58 -10.57 -12.12 4.47
C ASP A 58 -9.24 -11.66 3.86
N GLN A 59 -8.44 -10.89 4.61
CA GLN A 59 -7.05 -10.59 4.27
C GLN A 59 -6.08 -11.72 4.65
N GLY A 60 -6.51 -12.67 5.49
CA GLY A 60 -5.67 -13.77 5.99
C GLY A 60 -4.40 -13.27 6.69
N HIS A 61 -3.25 -13.76 6.25
CA HIS A 61 -1.93 -13.38 6.76
C HIS A 61 -1.18 -12.37 5.88
N HIS A 62 -1.84 -11.81 4.86
CA HIS A 62 -1.21 -10.88 3.93
C HIS A 62 -1.06 -9.47 4.53
N GLU A 63 -0.04 -8.74 4.09
CA GLU A 63 0.45 -7.51 4.74
C GLU A 63 -0.28 -6.24 4.24
N CYS A 64 -1.60 -6.29 4.25
CA CYS A 64 -2.47 -5.15 3.96
C CYS A 64 -3.04 -4.51 5.23
N GLU A 65 -3.20 -3.18 5.20
CA GLU A 65 -3.99 -2.44 6.17
C GLU A 65 -5.30 -1.98 5.53
N VAL A 66 -6.39 -2.68 5.84
CA VAL A 66 -7.74 -2.29 5.42
C VAL A 66 -8.21 -1.11 6.27
N LEU A 67 -8.77 -0.09 5.63
CA LEU A 67 -9.31 1.11 6.26
C LEU A 67 -10.85 1.15 6.10
N GLY A 68 -11.52 1.79 7.05
CA GLY A 68 -12.97 1.85 7.12
C GLY A 68 -13.56 3.12 6.51
N SER A 69 -14.63 3.62 7.14
CA SER A 69 -15.34 4.84 6.77
C SER A 69 -14.70 6.11 7.34
N GLY A 70 -13.76 5.99 8.28
CA GLY A 70 -13.14 7.12 8.96
C GLY A 70 -12.05 7.80 8.10
N PRO A 71 -11.53 8.95 8.55
CA PRO A 71 -10.34 9.53 7.93
C PRO A 71 -9.17 8.55 7.98
N GLU A 72 -8.47 8.38 6.85
CA GLU A 72 -7.29 7.52 6.67
C GLU A 72 -6.29 7.66 7.83
N ALA A 73 -5.95 8.90 8.18
CA ALA A 73 -5.04 9.23 9.27
C ALA A 73 -5.57 8.78 10.65
N THR A 74 -6.84 9.03 10.96
CA THR A 74 -7.44 8.69 12.25
C THR A 74 -7.56 7.17 12.46
N GLU A 75 -7.88 6.41 11.41
CA GLU A 75 -7.89 4.94 11.51
C GLU A 75 -6.47 4.35 11.60
N SER A 76 -5.50 4.92 10.89
CA SER A 76 -4.08 4.53 10.98
C SER A 76 -3.47 4.86 12.35
N ASP A 77 -3.69 6.06 12.89
CA ASP A 77 -3.31 6.45 14.25
C ASP A 77 -3.97 5.54 15.30
N SER A 78 -5.28 5.29 15.15
CA SER A 78 -6.00 4.35 16.01
C SER A 78 -5.43 2.92 15.92
N ALA A 79 -4.82 2.51 14.80
CA ALA A 79 -4.13 1.23 14.68
C ALA A 79 -2.73 1.27 15.32
N TRP A 80 -1.99 2.36 15.11
CA TRP A 80 -0.68 2.64 15.70
C TRP A 80 -0.74 2.63 17.24
N ASN A 81 -1.64 3.41 17.85
CA ASN A 81 -1.79 3.53 19.30
C ASN A 81 -2.31 2.25 19.98
N ARG A 82 -2.88 1.31 19.23
CA ARG A 82 -3.27 -0.03 19.72
C ARG A 82 -2.27 -1.14 19.38
N CYS A 83 -1.14 -0.81 18.74
CA CYS A 83 -0.14 -1.79 18.31
C CYS A 83 0.62 -2.39 19.50
N ARG A 84 0.41 -3.68 19.76
CA ARG A 84 1.10 -4.42 20.83
C ARG A 84 2.48 -4.97 20.44
N LYS A 85 2.89 -4.86 19.16
CA LYS A 85 4.20 -5.36 18.68
C LYS A 85 5.38 -4.52 19.19
N ASN A 86 5.17 -3.22 19.34
CA ASN A 86 6.15 -2.24 19.79
C ASN A 86 5.40 -1.13 20.56
N PRO A 87 5.01 -1.34 21.83
CA PRO A 87 4.17 -0.39 22.57
C PRO A 87 4.80 1.00 22.65
N GLY A 88 4.03 2.04 22.30
CA GLY A 88 4.53 3.43 22.18
C GLY A 88 5.52 3.66 21.03
N HIS A 89 5.82 2.61 20.23
CA HIS A 89 6.74 2.60 19.10
C HIS A 89 8.13 3.18 19.36
N LEU A 90 8.61 3.13 20.61
CA LEU A 90 9.87 3.78 21.04
C LEU A 90 11.13 3.29 20.30
N LYS A 91 11.06 2.13 19.64
CA LYS A 91 12.13 1.57 18.78
C LYS A 91 11.97 1.90 17.28
N PHE A 92 10.99 2.73 16.89
CA PHE A 92 10.82 3.20 15.52
C PHE A 92 11.88 4.26 15.19
N ILE A 93 12.61 4.05 14.10
CA ILE A 93 13.64 4.97 13.61
C ILE A 93 13.14 5.51 12.28
N PRO A 94 12.74 6.80 12.18
CA PRO A 94 12.39 7.42 10.91
C PRO A 94 13.57 7.35 9.93
N VAL A 95 13.28 7.20 8.63
CA VAL A 95 14.28 7.05 7.56
C VAL A 95 15.34 8.16 7.61
N ALA A 96 14.90 9.43 7.73
CA ALA A 96 15.78 10.60 7.84
C ALA A 96 16.63 10.67 9.14
N LYS A 97 16.48 9.70 10.05
CA LYS A 97 17.30 9.52 11.26
C LYS A 97 18.07 8.20 11.28
N PHE A 98 17.90 7.35 10.25
CA PHE A 98 18.64 6.10 10.12
C PHE A 98 20.10 6.38 9.74
N CYS A 99 21.03 5.56 10.25
CA CYS A 99 22.48 5.67 10.06
C CYS A 99 23.18 4.45 10.68
N GLY A 100 24.47 4.24 10.38
CA GLY A 100 25.18 2.98 10.66
C GLY A 100 25.09 2.45 12.10
N LYS A 101 25.04 3.34 13.11
CA LYS A 101 24.87 2.96 14.53
C LYS A 101 23.55 2.23 14.85
N HIS A 102 22.58 2.26 13.93
CA HIS A 102 21.29 1.59 14.06
C HIS A 102 21.26 0.21 13.40
N LEU A 103 22.30 -0.17 12.65
CA LEU A 103 22.49 -1.52 12.13
C LEU A 103 23.05 -2.45 13.22
N PRO A 104 22.83 -3.78 13.11
CA PRO A 104 23.57 -4.76 13.89
C PRO A 104 25.09 -4.59 13.74
N GLN A 105 25.87 -4.92 14.78
CA GLN A 105 27.32 -4.70 14.79
C GLN A 105 28.06 -5.43 13.65
N ASN A 106 27.55 -6.59 13.22
CA ASN A 106 28.05 -7.36 12.08
C ASN A 106 27.53 -6.83 10.71
N CYS A 107 26.89 -5.68 10.69
CA CYS A 107 26.30 -5.01 9.52
C CYS A 107 26.68 -3.52 9.47
N TRP A 108 27.72 -3.08 10.18
CA TRP A 108 28.16 -1.66 10.22
C TRP A 108 28.91 -1.19 8.95
N GLU A 109 28.97 -2.01 7.91
CA GLU A 109 29.56 -1.65 6.62
C GLU A 109 28.69 -0.59 5.90
N GLN A 110 29.34 0.38 5.25
CA GLN A 110 28.66 1.47 4.54
C GLN A 110 27.68 0.94 3.48
N MET A 111 28.06 -0.10 2.74
CA MET A 111 27.21 -0.80 1.76
C MET A 111 25.88 -1.29 2.36
N ALA A 112 25.86 -1.74 3.62
CA ALA A 112 24.63 -2.17 4.27
C ALA A 112 23.74 -0.96 4.64
N LEU A 113 24.34 0.15 5.07
CA LEU A 113 23.61 1.40 5.31
C LEU A 113 23.01 1.96 4.01
N ASP A 114 23.80 2.04 2.95
CA ASP A 114 23.37 2.52 1.63
C ASP A 114 22.23 1.65 1.10
N TYR A 115 22.35 0.32 1.19
CA TYR A 115 21.26 -0.58 0.83
C TYR A 115 19.98 -0.31 1.62
N VAL A 116 20.02 -0.08 2.94
CA VAL A 116 18.82 0.29 3.71
C VAL A 116 18.26 1.65 3.27
N CYS A 117 19.12 2.64 3.00
CA CYS A 117 18.72 3.97 2.56
C CYS A 117 18.05 3.92 1.17
N ASN A 118 18.64 3.22 0.20
CA ASN A 118 18.09 3.01 -1.14
C ASN A 118 16.75 2.27 -1.03
N MET A 119 16.70 1.19 -0.24
CA MET A 119 15.47 0.44 0.05
C MET A 119 14.39 1.31 0.71
N SER A 120 14.73 2.20 1.64
CA SER A 120 13.71 3.10 2.21
C SER A 120 13.17 4.10 1.18
N THR A 121 14.04 4.64 0.31
CA THR A 121 13.70 5.72 -0.63
C THR A 121 12.91 5.22 -1.84
N GLY A 122 13.20 4.02 -2.34
CA GLY A 122 12.47 3.38 -3.43
C GLY A 122 11.12 2.74 -3.03
N THR A 123 10.82 2.66 -1.72
CA THR A 123 9.57 2.06 -1.24
C THR A 123 8.39 3.05 -1.33
N VAL A 124 7.23 2.56 -1.78
CA VAL A 124 6.00 3.34 -1.97
C VAL A 124 4.82 2.80 -1.19
N ARG A 125 3.86 3.68 -0.87
CA ARG A 125 2.56 3.31 -0.31
C ARG A 125 1.53 3.17 -1.42
N LEU A 126 0.89 2.02 -1.51
CA LEU A 126 -0.25 1.82 -2.40
C LEU A 126 -1.54 2.03 -1.59
N ARG A 127 -2.41 2.92 -2.06
CA ARG A 127 -3.78 3.14 -1.55
C ARG A 127 -4.75 2.66 -2.60
N VAL A 128 -5.26 1.44 -2.42
CA VAL A 128 -6.07 0.72 -3.39
C VAL A 128 -7.55 0.96 -3.08
N GLY A 129 -8.18 1.82 -3.86
CA GLY A 129 -9.55 2.31 -3.64
C GLY A 129 -10.66 1.35 -4.10
N TYR A 130 -10.33 0.24 -4.75
CA TYR A 130 -11.29 -0.71 -5.31
C TYR A 130 -10.83 -2.18 -5.14
N THR A 131 -11.76 -3.13 -5.16
CA THR A 131 -11.44 -4.57 -5.22
C THR A 131 -12.25 -5.24 -6.32
N SER A 132 -11.56 -5.83 -7.28
CA SER A 132 -12.14 -6.31 -8.54
C SER A 132 -13.17 -7.41 -8.35
N ALA A 133 -14.26 -7.29 -9.12
CA ALA A 133 -15.23 -8.37 -9.34
C ALA A 133 -14.57 -9.71 -9.73
N ARG A 134 -13.35 -9.67 -10.29
CA ARG A 134 -12.59 -10.78 -10.88
C ARG A 134 -11.53 -11.41 -9.95
N ARG A 135 -11.40 -11.02 -8.67
CA ARG A 135 -10.49 -11.75 -7.75
C ARG A 135 -10.91 -13.23 -7.59
N PRO A 136 -9.97 -14.20 -7.54
CA PRO A 136 -10.30 -15.63 -7.52
C PRO A 136 -10.89 -16.11 -6.19
N ARG A 137 -11.66 -17.21 -6.23
CA ARG A 137 -12.23 -17.82 -5.01
C ARG A 137 -11.11 -18.39 -4.13
N GLY A 138 -11.10 -17.96 -2.86
CA GLY A 138 -10.07 -18.32 -1.89
C GLY A 138 -8.85 -17.40 -1.88
N TYR A 139 -8.81 -16.38 -2.74
CA TYR A 139 -7.77 -15.35 -2.72
C TYR A 139 -8.14 -14.19 -1.80
N SER A 140 -7.14 -13.43 -1.35
CA SER A 140 -7.31 -12.32 -0.41
C SER A 140 -8.32 -11.29 -0.93
N PHE A 141 -9.24 -10.86 -0.05
CA PHE A 141 -10.37 -9.95 -0.35
C PHE A 141 -11.45 -10.49 -1.31
N TYR A 142 -11.50 -11.80 -1.58
CA TYR A 142 -12.57 -12.42 -2.39
C TYR A 142 -14.00 -12.17 -1.88
N THR A 143 -14.22 -12.02 -0.57
CA THR A 143 -15.55 -11.80 0.02
C THR A 143 -16.08 -10.36 -0.12
N ASP A 144 -15.24 -9.42 -0.55
CA ASP A 144 -15.59 -8.00 -0.71
C ASP A 144 -15.20 -7.47 -2.10
N ARG A 145 -15.34 -8.33 -3.12
CA ARG A 145 -15.26 -7.95 -4.54
C ARG A 145 -16.37 -6.96 -4.91
N GLY A 146 -16.07 -6.05 -5.84
CA GLY A 146 -16.94 -4.92 -6.17
C GLY A 146 -17.03 -3.87 -5.04
N SER A 147 -16.09 -3.85 -4.09
CA SER A 147 -16.04 -2.83 -3.03
C SER A 147 -15.18 -1.65 -3.42
N ASN A 148 -15.55 -0.48 -2.87
CA ASN A 148 -14.69 0.70 -2.77
C ASN A 148 -14.11 0.82 -1.34
N ILE A 149 -13.88 -0.30 -0.64
CA ILE A 149 -13.31 -0.27 0.71
C ILE A 149 -11.80 -0.20 0.59
N LEU A 150 -11.24 0.95 0.96
CA LEU A 150 -9.82 1.24 0.88
C LEU A 150 -9.00 0.19 1.64
N HIS A 151 -7.97 -0.33 0.99
CA HIS A 151 -6.87 -1.03 1.66
C HIS A 151 -5.54 -0.46 1.21
N THR A 152 -4.53 -0.57 2.06
CA THR A 152 -3.18 -0.11 1.76
C THR A 152 -2.17 -1.24 1.82
N GLY A 153 -1.15 -1.15 0.98
CA GLY A 153 -0.01 -2.06 0.91
C GLY A 153 1.26 -1.27 0.61
N SER A 154 2.39 -1.96 0.49
CA SER A 154 3.65 -1.38 0.03
C SER A 154 4.09 -1.94 -1.32
N GLY A 155 4.95 -1.21 -2.00
CA GLY A 155 5.56 -1.59 -3.26
C GLY A 155 6.92 -0.93 -3.45
N TRP A 156 7.54 -1.20 -4.60
CA TRP A 156 8.93 -0.93 -4.89
C TRP A 156 9.09 -0.20 -6.24
N LEU A 157 9.88 0.87 -6.29
CA LEU A 157 10.28 1.54 -7.53
C LEU A 157 11.22 0.65 -8.36
N TYR A 158 10.67 -0.10 -9.32
CA TYR A 158 11.47 -0.97 -10.19
C TYR A 158 12.20 -0.19 -11.29
N ALA A 159 11.51 0.73 -11.97
CA ALA A 159 12.08 1.46 -13.09
C ALA A 159 11.31 2.76 -13.41
N LEU A 160 11.95 3.61 -14.20
CA LEU A 160 11.40 4.87 -14.73
C LEU A 160 11.78 4.98 -16.22
N THR A 161 10.81 5.13 -17.12
CA THR A 161 11.08 5.30 -18.56
C THR A 161 10.27 6.45 -19.15
N PRO A 162 10.71 7.06 -20.27
CA PRO A 162 9.87 7.99 -21.02
C PRO A 162 8.55 7.35 -21.46
N GLY A 163 7.49 8.15 -21.45
CA GLY A 163 6.22 7.83 -22.10
C GLY A 163 6.28 8.06 -23.61
N VAL A 164 5.28 7.55 -24.33
CA VAL A 164 5.12 7.75 -25.79
C VAL A 164 3.74 8.36 -26.05
N GLY A 165 3.70 9.42 -26.85
CA GLY A 165 2.48 10.16 -27.15
C GLY A 165 1.92 10.95 -25.94
N PRO A 166 0.64 11.34 -25.97
CA PRO A 166 -0.02 12.12 -24.92
C PRO A 166 0.07 11.50 -23.51
N CYS A 167 0.28 12.32 -22.47
CA CYS A 167 0.38 11.86 -21.09
C CYS A 167 -0.89 11.15 -20.60
N GLN A 168 -0.70 9.90 -20.14
CA GLN A 168 -1.77 9.02 -19.69
C GLN A 168 -2.08 9.13 -18.18
N CYS A 169 -1.61 10.19 -17.50
CA CYS A 169 -1.94 10.38 -16.08
C CYS A 169 -3.37 10.90 -15.90
N SER A 170 -3.98 10.58 -14.75
CA SER A 170 -5.38 10.92 -14.43
C SER A 170 -5.74 12.39 -14.59
N ARG A 171 -4.80 13.31 -14.34
CA ARG A 171 -4.96 14.76 -14.55
C ARG A 171 -5.08 15.14 -16.03
N CYS A 172 -4.32 14.48 -16.91
CA CYS A 172 -4.35 14.73 -18.34
C CYS A 172 -5.53 14.01 -19.03
N THR A 173 -5.85 12.77 -18.62
CA THR A 173 -6.96 12.00 -19.21
C THR A 173 -8.33 12.47 -18.73
N GLY A 174 -8.41 13.09 -17.54
CA GLY A 174 -9.65 13.64 -16.98
C GLY A 174 -9.94 15.09 -17.36
N SER A 175 -9.02 15.78 -18.04
CA SER A 175 -9.20 17.17 -18.47
C SER A 175 -9.76 17.24 -19.89
N THR A 176 -10.95 17.85 -20.04
CA THR A 176 -11.57 18.12 -21.34
C THR A 176 -11.08 19.43 -21.97
N THR A 177 -10.29 20.24 -21.25
CA THR A 177 -9.97 21.63 -21.61
C THR A 177 -8.47 21.93 -21.77
N SER A 178 -7.58 21.00 -21.42
CA SER A 178 -6.13 21.18 -21.56
C SER A 178 -5.50 20.12 -22.47
N THR A 179 -4.69 20.54 -23.45
CA THR A 179 -3.85 19.64 -24.24
C THR A 179 -2.97 18.79 -23.31
N PRO A 180 -2.97 17.45 -23.40
CA PRO A 180 -2.12 16.62 -22.56
C PRO A 180 -0.62 16.94 -22.75
N HIS A 181 0.15 16.85 -21.67
CA HIS A 181 1.61 16.97 -21.74
C HIS A 181 2.17 15.91 -22.70
N GLN A 182 3.08 16.32 -23.59
CA GLN A 182 3.75 15.40 -24.52
C GLN A 182 4.98 14.74 -23.88
N THR A 183 5.65 15.44 -22.98
CA THR A 183 6.72 14.89 -22.13
C THR A 183 6.12 14.34 -20.84
N TRP A 184 6.28 13.04 -20.61
CA TRP A 184 5.83 12.35 -19.41
C TRP A 184 6.63 11.05 -19.23
N PHE A 185 6.49 10.41 -18.07
CA PHE A 185 7.22 9.21 -17.69
C PHE A 185 6.30 8.11 -17.15
N LYS A 186 6.63 6.86 -17.50
CA LYS A 186 6.08 5.65 -16.90
C LYS A 186 6.92 5.30 -15.67
N ILE A 187 6.27 5.17 -14.53
CA ILE A 187 6.87 4.65 -13.29
C ILE A 187 6.41 3.21 -13.13
N TYR A 188 7.36 2.28 -12.96
CA TYR A 188 7.07 0.86 -12.76
C TYR A 188 7.19 0.54 -11.27
N ILE A 189 6.08 0.08 -10.69
CA ILE A 189 6.01 -0.30 -9.27
C ILE A 189 5.78 -1.80 -9.17
N ASP A 190 6.70 -2.48 -8.48
CA ASP A 190 6.53 -3.88 -8.09
C ASP A 190 5.81 -3.95 -6.75
N THR A 191 4.81 -4.81 -6.63
CA THR A 191 4.02 -5.00 -5.40
C THR A 191 3.48 -6.43 -5.38
N ALA A 192 2.66 -6.76 -4.38
CA ALA A 192 2.08 -8.09 -4.28
C ALA A 192 0.71 -8.21 -4.95
N CYS A 193 0.41 -9.38 -5.51
CA CYS A 193 -0.88 -9.67 -6.15
C CYS A 193 -2.08 -9.53 -5.19
N HIS A 194 -1.88 -9.78 -3.90
CA HIS A 194 -2.89 -9.53 -2.87
C HIS A 194 -3.17 -8.04 -2.66
N VAL A 195 -2.21 -7.15 -2.94
CA VAL A 195 -2.40 -5.68 -2.89
C VAL A 195 -3.15 -5.22 -4.14
N VAL A 196 -2.60 -5.48 -5.34
CA VAL A 196 -3.20 -5.12 -6.64
C VAL A 196 -3.27 -6.36 -7.54
N PHE A 197 -4.48 -6.85 -7.80
CA PHE A 197 -4.69 -8.11 -8.52
C PHE A 197 -4.79 -7.97 -10.04
N ASN A 198 -5.19 -6.81 -10.58
CA ASN A 198 -5.33 -6.58 -12.02
C ASN A 198 -5.36 -5.09 -12.40
N SER A 199 -5.39 -4.81 -13.70
CA SER A 199 -5.46 -3.45 -14.27
C SER A 199 -6.75 -2.68 -13.95
N GLU A 200 -7.76 -3.31 -13.35
CA GLU A 200 -8.96 -2.64 -12.83
C GLU A 200 -8.63 -2.02 -11.47
N GLU A 201 -8.08 -2.80 -10.53
CA GLU A 201 -7.60 -2.30 -9.23
C GLU A 201 -6.45 -1.28 -9.37
N ALA A 202 -5.55 -1.48 -10.34
CA ALA A 202 -4.45 -0.54 -10.61
C ALA A 202 -4.96 0.87 -10.93
N LYS A 203 -6.05 1.00 -11.71
CA LYS A 203 -6.65 2.32 -12.08
C LYS A 203 -7.30 3.04 -10.89
N PHE A 204 -7.72 2.29 -9.88
CA PHE A 204 -8.23 2.82 -8.61
C PHE A 204 -7.15 2.86 -7.51
N THR A 205 -5.88 2.65 -7.86
CA THR A 205 -4.75 2.74 -6.93
C THR A 205 -4.08 4.11 -7.02
N THR A 206 -3.91 4.77 -5.88
CA THR A 206 -3.00 5.91 -5.74
C THR A 206 -1.69 5.42 -5.12
N VAL A 207 -0.56 5.81 -5.67
CA VAL A 207 0.78 5.49 -5.15
C VAL A 207 1.38 6.76 -4.55
N ASP A 208 1.74 6.72 -3.28
CA ASP A 208 2.42 7.81 -2.58
C ASP A 208 3.92 7.49 -2.40
N PHE A 209 4.77 8.45 -2.77
CA PHE A 209 6.23 8.47 -2.59
C PHE A 209 6.61 9.43 -1.45
N PHE A 210 7.73 9.18 -0.77
CA PHE A 210 8.31 10.07 0.25
C PHE A 210 7.30 10.37 1.38
N TYR A 211 6.75 9.33 1.99
CA TYR A 211 5.65 9.36 2.98
C TYR A 211 6.12 9.01 4.41
N ASP A 212 7.42 9.21 4.67
CA ASP A 212 8.19 8.65 5.79
C ASP A 212 7.91 9.29 7.17
N ASP A 213 7.20 10.42 7.18
CA ASP A 213 6.78 11.15 8.36
C ASP A 213 5.46 11.90 8.15
N GLU A 214 4.88 12.38 9.24
CA GLU A 214 3.54 13.00 9.27
C GLU A 214 3.49 14.38 8.59
N THR A 215 4.59 15.13 8.57
CA THR A 215 4.62 16.46 7.93
C THR A 215 4.93 16.38 6.45
N ALA A 216 5.45 15.26 5.92
CA ALA A 216 5.78 15.10 4.51
C ALA A 216 4.63 15.45 3.55
N ARG A 217 3.38 15.21 3.95
CA ARG A 217 2.17 15.62 3.21
C ARG A 217 1.85 17.12 3.32
N ILE A 218 2.17 17.75 4.45
CA ILE A 218 1.96 19.18 4.71
C ILE A 218 3.03 20.00 3.98
N ASP A 219 4.30 19.56 4.06
CA ASP A 219 5.48 20.18 3.46
C ASP A 219 5.57 20.00 1.93
N GLY A 220 4.61 19.29 1.31
CA GLY A 220 4.62 18.96 -0.11
C GLY A 220 5.75 18.01 -0.56
N ARG A 221 6.48 17.39 0.39
CA ARG A 221 7.53 16.40 0.12
C ARG A 221 6.95 15.10 -0.46
N MET A 222 5.83 14.65 0.11
CA MET A 222 5.08 13.48 -0.33
C MET A 222 4.44 13.76 -1.70
N LYS A 223 4.66 12.86 -2.66
CA LYS A 223 4.11 12.97 -4.02
C LYS A 223 3.17 11.80 -4.31
N SER A 224 1.98 12.07 -4.86
CA SER A 224 0.99 11.05 -5.20
C SER A 224 0.76 10.97 -6.71
N VAL A 225 0.73 9.76 -7.27
CA VAL A 225 0.37 9.47 -8.67
C VAL A 225 -0.76 8.44 -8.74
N SER A 226 -1.48 8.40 -9.86
CA SER A 226 -2.47 7.34 -10.14
C SER A 226 -1.83 6.19 -10.91
N GLY A 227 -2.21 4.95 -10.57
CA GLY A 227 -1.95 3.79 -11.41
C GLY A 227 -2.72 3.84 -12.73
N LEU A 228 -2.12 3.28 -13.77
CA LEU A 228 -2.63 3.23 -15.14
C LEU A 228 -3.11 1.83 -15.51
N GLU A 229 -2.28 0.82 -15.26
CA GLU A 229 -2.55 -0.59 -15.56
C GLU A 229 -1.58 -1.53 -14.84
N LEU A 230 -1.79 -2.84 -14.99
CA LEU A 230 -0.93 -3.89 -14.47
C LEU A 230 -0.29 -4.64 -15.65
N MET A 231 1.05 -4.66 -15.69
CA MET A 231 1.87 -5.10 -16.83
C MET A 231 2.24 -6.59 -16.75
N HIS A 232 2.72 -7.02 -15.58
CA HIS A 232 3.10 -8.40 -15.31
C HIS A 232 2.48 -8.88 -14.01
N LYS A 233 2.23 -10.20 -13.94
CA LYS A 233 1.63 -10.83 -12.78
C LYS A 233 2.04 -12.28 -12.65
N ASP A 234 2.52 -12.67 -11.47
CA ASP A 234 2.53 -14.05 -11.03
C ASP A 234 1.67 -14.20 -9.77
N VAL A 235 0.70 -15.12 -9.81
CA VAL A 235 -0.26 -15.34 -8.71
C VAL A 235 0.21 -16.46 -7.78
N ALA A 236 1.17 -17.30 -8.19
CA ALA A 236 1.80 -18.30 -7.34
C ALA A 236 2.86 -17.66 -6.43
N ASP A 237 3.69 -16.76 -6.98
CA ASP A 237 4.69 -15.99 -6.23
C ASP A 237 4.10 -14.72 -5.57
N ASP A 238 2.79 -14.51 -5.67
CA ASP A 238 2.04 -13.35 -5.13
C ASP A 238 2.66 -11.99 -5.52
N TRP A 239 3.19 -11.86 -6.74
CA TRP A 239 3.94 -10.69 -7.23
C TRP A 239 3.34 -10.07 -8.49
N CYS A 240 3.36 -8.74 -8.61
CA CYS A 240 2.93 -8.04 -9.82
C CYS A 240 3.68 -6.72 -10.05
N ARG A 241 3.71 -6.29 -11.32
CA ARG A 241 4.25 -5.00 -11.77
C ARG A 241 3.13 -4.13 -12.29
N MET A 242 2.87 -3.00 -11.65
CA MET A 242 1.93 -1.98 -12.11
C MET A 242 2.65 -0.76 -12.70
N ILE A 243 2.00 -0.09 -13.65
CA ILE A 243 2.49 1.15 -14.27
C ILE A 243 1.70 2.32 -13.68
N CYS A 244 2.41 3.39 -13.32
CA CYS A 244 1.85 4.72 -13.06
C CYS A 244 2.36 5.72 -14.11
N ALA A 245 1.64 6.83 -14.30
CA ALA A 245 2.03 7.89 -15.24
C ALA A 245 2.19 9.23 -14.54
N THR A 246 3.28 9.96 -14.84
CA THR A 246 3.52 11.32 -14.33
C THR A 246 4.12 12.26 -15.37
N HIS A 247 3.81 13.55 -15.26
CA HIS A 247 4.51 14.66 -15.92
C HIS A 247 5.15 15.62 -14.89
N ASP A 248 5.14 15.27 -13.60
CA ASP A 248 5.79 16.06 -12.54
C ASP A 248 7.30 15.83 -12.58
N GLN A 249 8.02 16.75 -13.23
CA GLN A 249 9.46 16.69 -13.38
C GLN A 249 10.19 16.65 -12.01
N SER A 250 9.66 17.35 -11.00
CA SER A 250 10.23 17.35 -9.63
C SER A 250 10.05 16.02 -8.87
N LEU A 251 9.16 15.15 -9.34
CA LEU A 251 9.11 13.74 -8.93
C LEU A 251 10.10 12.91 -9.75
N VAL A 252 10.07 13.05 -11.08
CA VAL A 252 10.94 12.32 -12.03
C VAL A 252 12.42 12.41 -11.65
N ASP A 253 12.92 13.61 -11.36
CA ASP A 253 14.34 13.82 -11.07
C ASP A 253 14.75 13.21 -9.71
N LYS A 254 13.84 13.19 -8.72
CA LYS A 254 14.07 12.43 -7.48
C LYS A 254 14.10 10.93 -7.73
N LEU A 255 13.19 10.41 -8.56
CA LEU A 255 13.11 8.97 -8.86
C LEU A 255 14.34 8.47 -9.64
N LYS A 256 14.94 9.29 -10.51
CA LYS A 256 16.24 8.98 -11.15
C LYS A 256 17.34 8.80 -10.10
N LEU A 257 17.48 9.75 -9.18
CA LEU A 257 18.44 9.65 -8.07
C LEU A 257 18.21 8.40 -7.20
N CYS A 258 17.01 7.80 -7.19
CA CYS A 258 16.73 6.54 -6.47
C CYS A 258 17.08 5.27 -7.27
N LEU A 259 17.38 5.40 -8.57
CA LEU A 259 17.66 4.30 -9.52
C LEU A 259 19.13 4.32 -10.02
N GLU A 260 19.88 5.36 -9.69
CA GLU A 260 21.28 5.59 -10.07
C GLU A 260 22.25 5.26 -8.91
N GLN A 261 21.79 4.54 -7.87
CA GLN A 261 22.51 4.16 -6.65
C GLN A 261 22.46 2.64 -6.38
#